data_AF-A0A316FZX5-F1
#
_entry.id   AF-A0A316FZX5-F1
#
_cell.length_a   1.000
_cell.length_b   1.000
_cell.length_c   1.000
_cell.angle_alpha   90.00
_cell.angle_beta   90.00
_cell.angle_gamma   90.00
#
_symmetry.space_group_name_H-M   'P 1'
#
loop_
_entity.id
_entity.type
_entity.pdbx_description
1 polymer ?
#
loop_
_entity_poly.entity_id
_entity_poly.type
_entity_poly.pdbx_seq_one_letter_code
_entity_poly.pdbx_strand_id
1 'polypeptide(L)'
;MKILKYLVVGLIVLVVAIVIVGFTLPSEYSVSREVHIKAEPEAVYNNISDFKQWRHWGVWFERDPEMKVTYKGTPGHAGHSSSWESASQGNGAMTLKEIELNKFIEYDLIFPDIEMSSTGTIELKNTDEGTKVVWTDRGDVGSDLVGRYFVLFIDDLLGPDFEAGLAKLKKLTESGSNKS
;
A
#
# COMPACT_ATOMS: atom_id res chain seq x y z
N MET A 1 -49.72 10.12 6.82
CA MET A 1 -49.04 10.27 8.12
C MET A 1 -48.53 8.94 8.70
N LYS A 2 -49.34 7.87 8.78
CA LYS A 2 -48.90 6.59 9.35
C LYS A 2 -47.80 5.88 8.53
N ILE A 3 -47.94 5.80 7.19
CA ILE A 3 -46.91 5.20 6.31
C ILE A 3 -45.56 5.93 6.42
N LEU A 4 -45.55 7.26 6.40
CA LEU A 4 -44.31 8.04 6.55
C LEU A 4 -43.64 7.79 7.90
N LYS A 5 -44.42 7.66 8.97
CA LYS A 5 -43.89 7.30 10.30
C LYS A 5 -43.24 5.92 10.31
N TYR A 6 -43.85 4.92 9.69
CA TYR A 6 -43.27 3.57 9.59
C TYR A 6 -42.03 3.53 8.69
N LEU A 7 -42.01 4.30 7.60
CA LEU A 7 -40.83 4.43 6.74
C LEU A 7 -39.65 5.06 7.48
N VAL A 8 -39.89 6.12 8.24
CA VAL A 8 -38.85 6.78 9.05
C VAL A 8 -38.36 5.85 10.17
N VAL A 9 -39.26 5.15 10.87
CA VAL A 9 -38.86 4.17 11.89
C VAL A 9 -38.08 3.01 11.27
N GLY A 10 -38.49 2.50 10.11
CA GLY A 10 -37.76 1.46 9.38
C GLY A 10 -36.36 1.92 8.98
N LEU A 11 -36.23 3.15 8.47
CA LEU A 11 -34.93 3.74 8.13
C LEU A 11 -34.02 3.90 9.36
N ILE A 12 -34.57 4.35 10.49
CA ILE A 12 -33.81 4.47 11.75
C ILE A 12 -33.32 3.09 12.21
N VAL A 13 -34.18 2.07 12.20
CA VAL A 13 -33.78 0.70 12.57
C VAL A 13 -32.69 0.18 11.64
N LEU A 14 -32.78 0.45 10.34
CA LEU A 14 -31.76 0.07 9.36
C LEU A 14 -30.42 0.77 9.64
N VAL A 15 -30.43 2.08 9.88
CA VAL A 15 -29.21 2.84 10.21
C VAL A 15 -28.58 2.31 11.51
N VAL A 16 -29.38 2.07 12.54
CA VAL A 16 -28.88 1.50 13.81
C VAL A 16 -28.28 0.12 13.58
N ALA A 17 -28.90 -0.73 12.76
CA ALA A 17 -28.36 -2.05 12.42
C ALA A 17 -27.00 -1.94 11.69
N ILE A 18 -26.87 -1.03 10.71
CA ILE A 18 -25.62 -0.79 9.98
C ILE A 18 -24.51 -0.31 10.93
N VAL A 19 -24.83 0.58 11.86
CA VAL A 19 -23.87 1.06 12.86
C VAL A 19 -23.42 -0.09 13.78
N ILE A 20 -24.35 -0.89 14.30
CA ILE A 20 -24.03 -2.04 15.16
C ILE A 20 -23.14 -3.03 14.41
N VAL A 21 -23.49 -3.38 13.18
CA VAL A 21 -22.68 -4.30 12.35
C VAL A 21 -21.29 -3.73 12.11
N GLY A 22 -21.17 -2.45 11.77
CA GLY A 22 -19.87 -1.86 11.49
C GLY A 22 -18.92 -1.89 12.70
N PHE A 23 -19.43 -1.74 13.93
CA PHE A 23 -18.61 -1.91 15.13
C PHE A 23 -18.20 -3.37 15.42
N THR A 24 -18.85 -4.36 14.80
CA THR A 24 -18.45 -5.77 14.89
C THR A 24 -17.42 -6.20 13.84
N LEU A 25 -17.20 -5.39 12.80
CA LEU A 25 -16.21 -5.65 11.76
C LEU A 25 -14.78 -5.45 12.27
N PRO A 26 -13.78 -6.16 11.71
CA PRO A 26 -12.39 -5.98 12.08
C PRO A 26 -11.91 -4.55 11.78
N SER A 27 -11.03 -4.03 12.65
CA SER A 27 -10.36 -2.74 12.42
C SER A 27 -8.99 -2.88 11.76
N GLU A 28 -8.36 -4.05 11.89
CA GLU A 28 -7.07 -4.33 11.28
C GLU A 28 -7.27 -4.95 9.89
N TYR A 29 -6.35 -4.62 8.98
CA TYR A 29 -6.26 -5.25 7.67
C TYR A 29 -4.83 -5.62 7.31
N SER A 30 -4.68 -6.61 6.43
CA SER A 30 -3.39 -6.96 5.83
C SER A 30 -3.62 -7.42 4.40
N VAL A 31 -2.95 -6.76 3.46
CA VAL A 31 -2.94 -7.12 2.04
C VAL A 31 -1.53 -7.57 1.70
N SER A 32 -1.39 -8.78 1.15
CA SER A 32 -0.08 -9.34 0.77
C SER A 32 -0.12 -9.87 -0.65
N ARG A 33 0.92 -9.59 -1.42
CA ARG A 33 1.14 -10.12 -2.77
C ARG A 33 2.58 -10.56 -2.91
N GLU A 34 2.79 -11.58 -3.72
CA GLU A 34 4.13 -12.12 -3.97
C GLU A 34 4.40 -12.30 -5.45
N VAL A 35 5.67 -12.21 -5.81
CA VAL A 35 6.14 -12.48 -7.17
C VAL A 35 7.52 -13.11 -7.12
N HIS A 36 7.80 -13.95 -8.11
CA HIS A 36 9.12 -14.49 -8.34
C HIS A 36 9.84 -13.70 -9.43
N ILE A 37 11.02 -13.18 -9.13
CA ILE A 37 11.84 -12.38 -10.05
C ILE A 37 13.11 -13.15 -10.38
N LYS A 38 13.39 -13.35 -11.67
CA LYS A 38 14.60 -14.03 -12.15
C LYS A 38 15.82 -13.09 -12.10
N ALA A 39 16.18 -12.67 -10.90
CA ALA A 39 17.31 -11.81 -10.62
C ALA A 39 17.82 -12.04 -9.19
N GLU A 40 19.07 -11.67 -8.94
CA GLU A 40 19.68 -11.68 -7.61
C GLU A 40 18.96 -10.71 -6.66
N PRO A 41 18.89 -11.00 -5.34
CA PRO A 41 18.23 -10.14 -4.37
C PRO A 41 18.77 -8.70 -4.37
N GLU A 42 20.05 -8.51 -4.69
CA GLU A 42 20.69 -7.19 -4.83
C GLU A 42 20.04 -6.33 -5.91
N ALA A 43 19.73 -6.92 -7.07
CA ALA A 43 19.11 -6.20 -8.17
C ALA A 43 17.69 -5.75 -7.81
N VAL A 44 16.94 -6.59 -7.09
CA VAL A 44 15.61 -6.22 -6.58
C VAL A 44 15.74 -5.14 -5.50
N TYR A 45 16.67 -5.32 -4.57
CA TYR A 45 16.90 -4.41 -3.44
C TYR A 45 17.20 -2.97 -3.89
N ASN A 46 18.01 -2.80 -4.94
CA ASN A 46 18.32 -1.49 -5.50
C ASN A 46 17.07 -0.74 -6.02
N ASN A 47 16.03 -1.46 -6.46
CA ASN A 47 14.79 -0.87 -6.95
C ASN A 47 13.78 -0.53 -5.82
N ILE A 48 13.90 -1.17 -4.66
CA ILE A 48 12.96 -0.97 -3.54
C ILE A 48 13.53 -0.07 -2.44
N SER A 49 14.85 -0.03 -2.25
CA SER A 49 15.52 0.74 -1.18
C SER A 49 15.57 2.25 -1.43
N ASP A 50 15.37 2.69 -2.67
CA ASP A 50 15.23 4.11 -3.02
C ASP A 50 13.82 4.40 -3.54
N PHE A 51 13.06 5.19 -2.77
CA PHE A 51 11.73 5.64 -3.17
C PHE A 51 11.69 6.40 -4.50
N LYS A 52 12.82 6.95 -4.98
CA LYS A 52 12.86 7.54 -6.34
C LYS A 52 12.62 6.50 -7.42
N GLN A 53 13.07 5.25 -7.20
CA GLN A 53 12.88 4.16 -8.15
C GLN A 53 11.43 3.67 -8.21
N TRP A 54 10.65 3.91 -7.16
CA TRP A 54 9.24 3.51 -7.10
C TRP A 54 8.39 4.21 -8.15
N ARG A 55 8.81 5.37 -8.66
CA ARG A 55 8.15 6.04 -9.80
C ARG A 55 8.19 5.20 -11.08
N HIS A 56 9.13 4.26 -11.21
CA HIS A 56 9.29 3.44 -12.41
C HIS A 56 8.45 2.17 -12.42
N TRP A 57 7.98 1.72 -11.25
CA TRP A 57 7.24 0.46 -11.14
C TRP A 57 5.95 0.57 -10.32
N GLY A 58 5.82 1.56 -9.45
CA GLY A 58 4.61 1.86 -8.69
C GLY A 58 3.48 2.37 -9.58
N VAL A 59 2.27 1.82 -9.40
CA VAL A 59 1.11 2.12 -10.25
C VAL A 59 0.54 3.51 -9.97
N TRP A 60 0.65 4.00 -8.74
CA TRP A 60 0.07 5.29 -8.31
C TRP A 60 0.66 6.48 -9.06
N PHE A 61 1.95 6.43 -9.43
CA PHE A 61 2.63 7.50 -10.16
C PHE A 61 2.25 7.58 -11.64
N GLU A 62 1.69 6.51 -12.22
CA GLU A 62 1.18 6.53 -13.60
C GLU A 62 -0.22 7.13 -13.69
N ARG A 63 -1.01 7.03 -12.61
CA ARG A 63 -2.38 7.55 -12.57
C ARG A 63 -2.43 9.07 -12.54
N ASP A 64 -1.40 9.71 -11.98
CA ASP A 64 -1.30 11.17 -11.90
C ASP A 64 0.06 11.68 -12.39
N PRO A 65 0.16 12.08 -13.66
CA PRO A 65 1.39 12.64 -14.22
C PRO A 65 1.81 13.98 -13.58
N GLU A 66 0.86 14.71 -12.99
CA GLU A 66 1.08 16.03 -12.38
C GLU A 66 1.46 15.93 -10.89
N MET A 67 1.52 14.70 -10.35
CA MET A 67 1.90 14.44 -8.96
C MET A 67 3.28 15.04 -8.66
N LYS A 68 3.32 15.90 -7.63
CA LYS A 68 4.54 16.54 -7.15
C LYS A 68 5.13 15.69 -6.05
N VAL A 69 6.29 15.09 -6.30
CA VAL A 69 6.97 14.21 -5.33
C VAL A 69 8.22 14.89 -4.82
N THR A 70 8.39 14.93 -3.50
CA THR A 70 9.57 15.45 -2.80
C THR A 70 10.23 14.31 -2.03
N TYR A 71 11.55 14.20 -2.14
CA TYR A 71 12.34 13.20 -1.43
C TYR A 71 13.23 13.86 -0.37
N LYS A 72 13.40 13.21 0.78
CA LYS A 72 14.31 13.64 1.84
C LYS A 72 15.07 12.44 2.41
N GLY A 73 16.27 12.70 2.95
CA GLY A 73 17.12 11.66 3.52
C GLY A 73 18.02 10.96 2.49
N THR A 74 18.72 9.92 2.96
CA THR A 74 19.67 9.16 2.16
C THR A 74 19.01 7.87 1.67
N PRO A 75 18.96 7.60 0.35
CA PRO A 75 18.43 6.34 -0.17
C PRO A 75 19.05 5.12 0.51
N GLY A 76 18.24 4.08 0.75
CA GLY A 76 18.67 2.86 1.41
C GLY A 76 19.05 3.00 2.89
N HIS A 77 18.68 4.11 3.55
CA HIS A 77 18.90 4.30 4.99
C HIS A 77 17.59 4.67 5.68
N ALA A 78 17.44 4.24 6.93
CA ALA A 78 16.32 4.63 7.78
C ALA A 78 16.16 6.16 7.80
N GLY A 79 14.92 6.63 7.64
CA GLY A 79 14.60 8.05 7.50
C GLY A 79 14.59 8.58 6.06
N HIS A 80 14.99 7.78 5.05
CA HIS A 80 14.66 8.09 3.65
C HIS A 80 13.14 8.23 3.52
N SER A 81 12.66 9.31 2.92
CA SER A 81 11.23 9.58 2.81
C SER A 81 10.86 10.16 1.46
N SER A 82 9.62 9.91 1.07
CA SER A 82 8.99 10.39 -0.16
C SER A 82 7.61 10.94 0.20
N SER A 83 7.38 12.21 -0.05
CA SER A 83 6.07 12.85 0.12
C SER A 83 5.54 13.29 -1.23
N TRP A 84 4.24 13.14 -1.46
CA TRP A 84 3.61 13.57 -2.69
C TRP A 84 2.34 14.38 -2.45
N GLU A 85 2.10 15.29 -3.38
CA GLU A 85 0.86 16.03 -3.50
C GLU A 85 0.17 15.62 -4.81
N SER A 86 -1.08 15.19 -4.72
CA SER A 86 -1.89 14.74 -5.86
C SER A 86 -3.35 15.08 -5.66
N ALA A 87 -3.97 15.68 -6.68
CA ALA A 87 -5.39 15.99 -6.67
C ALA A 87 -6.27 14.74 -6.87
N SER A 88 -5.72 13.67 -7.46
CA SER A 88 -6.46 12.46 -7.82
C SER A 88 -6.19 11.27 -6.89
N GLN A 89 -4.96 11.13 -6.38
CA GLN A 89 -4.54 10.03 -5.49
C GLN A 89 -4.50 10.44 -4.01
N GLY A 90 -4.72 11.72 -3.71
CA GLY A 90 -4.57 12.27 -2.36
C GLY A 90 -3.11 12.53 -1.99
N ASN A 91 -2.91 13.37 -0.98
CA ASN A 91 -1.57 13.66 -0.47
C ASN A 91 -1.13 12.51 0.44
N GLY A 92 0.14 12.14 0.35
CA GLY A 92 0.69 11.06 1.16
C GLY A 92 2.18 11.19 1.40
N ALA A 93 2.67 10.44 2.37
CA ALA A 93 4.08 10.36 2.70
C ALA A 93 4.49 8.95 3.09
N MET A 94 5.61 8.49 2.56
CA MET A 94 6.28 7.26 2.96
C MET A 94 7.60 7.58 3.65
N THR A 95 7.92 6.85 4.71
CA THR A 95 9.20 6.96 5.42
C THR A 95 9.75 5.58 5.72
N LEU A 96 10.99 5.32 5.28
CA LEU A 96 11.70 4.08 5.54
C LEU A 96 12.05 3.98 7.04
N LYS A 97 11.68 2.87 7.67
CA LYS A 97 11.90 2.62 9.10
C LYS A 97 13.06 1.70 9.35
N GLU A 98 12.99 0.52 8.73
CA GLU A 98 13.94 -0.55 8.90
C GLU A 98 14.40 -1.03 7.53
N ILE A 99 15.67 -1.42 7.46
CA ILE A 99 16.28 -1.89 6.25
C ILE A 99 17.35 -2.93 6.57
N GLU A 100 17.24 -4.08 5.93
CA GLU A 100 18.26 -5.10 5.89
C GLU A 100 18.70 -5.32 4.45
N LEU A 101 20.00 -5.12 4.21
CA LEU A 101 20.61 -5.22 2.89
C LEU A 101 20.22 -6.54 2.20
N ASN A 102 19.63 -6.43 1.01
CA ASN A 102 19.23 -7.54 0.14
C ASN A 102 18.20 -8.50 0.75
N LYS A 103 17.50 -8.11 1.83
CA LYS A 103 16.59 -9.00 2.56
C LYS A 103 15.23 -8.37 2.87
N PHE A 104 15.22 -7.13 3.36
CA PHE A 104 14.01 -6.58 3.96
C PHE A 104 14.01 -5.07 3.92
N ILE A 105 12.84 -4.48 3.67
CA ILE A 105 12.57 -3.08 3.99
C ILE A 105 11.20 -2.95 4.66
N GLU A 106 11.12 -2.03 5.61
CA GLU A 106 9.87 -1.58 6.23
C GLU A 106 9.74 -0.07 6.05
N TYR A 107 8.53 0.38 5.76
CA TYR A 107 8.20 1.80 5.67
C TYR A 107 6.83 2.10 6.28
N ASP A 108 6.72 3.27 6.88
CA ASP A 108 5.43 3.86 7.24
C ASP A 108 4.87 4.58 6.02
N LEU A 109 3.57 4.44 5.79
CA LEU A 109 2.77 5.18 4.84
C LEU A 109 1.71 5.97 5.59
N ILE A 110 1.61 7.27 5.32
CA ILE A 110 0.67 8.18 5.99
C ILE A 110 -0.08 8.99 4.94
N PHE A 111 -1.40 9.03 5.05
CA PHE A 111 -2.28 9.93 4.29
C PHE A 111 -2.85 10.98 5.25
N PRO A 112 -2.22 12.17 5.34
CA PRO A 112 -2.59 13.18 6.34
C PRO A 112 -4.02 13.71 6.17
N ASP A 113 -4.55 13.75 4.94
CA ASP A 113 -5.88 14.30 4.67
C ASP A 113 -7.02 13.44 5.20
N ILE A 114 -6.78 12.13 5.39
CA ILE A 114 -7.77 11.15 5.85
C ILE A 114 -7.34 10.50 7.17
N GLU A 115 -6.33 11.06 7.85
CA GLU A 115 -5.78 10.58 9.13
C GLU A 115 -5.49 9.06 9.14
N MET A 116 -5.09 8.52 7.99
CA MET A 116 -4.82 7.09 7.80
C MET A 116 -3.32 6.83 7.79
N SER A 117 -2.90 5.78 8.46
CA SER A 117 -1.52 5.28 8.41
C SER A 117 -1.50 3.77 8.23
N SER A 118 -0.53 3.29 7.46
CA SER A 118 -0.25 1.87 7.28
C SER A 118 1.27 1.62 7.34
N THR A 119 1.63 0.37 7.56
CA THR A 119 3.00 -0.11 7.53
C THR A 119 3.14 -1.08 6.37
N GLY A 120 4.04 -0.74 5.45
CA GLY A 120 4.39 -1.57 4.31
C GLY A 120 5.72 -2.28 4.54
N THR A 121 5.77 -3.56 4.20
CA THR A 121 6.97 -4.41 4.30
C THR A 121 7.23 -5.11 2.98
N ILE A 122 8.48 -5.10 2.52
CA ILE A 122 8.92 -5.90 1.37
C ILE A 122 10.03 -6.86 1.83
N GLU A 123 9.75 -8.15 1.74
CA GLU A 123 10.69 -9.23 2.04
C GLU A 123 11.27 -9.82 0.74
N LEU A 124 12.58 -10.04 0.73
CA LEU A 124 13.34 -10.70 -0.33
C LEU A 124 13.85 -12.03 0.18
N LYS A 125 13.45 -13.12 -0.47
CA LYS A 125 13.90 -14.48 -0.18
C LYS A 125 14.64 -15.01 -1.40
N ASN A 126 15.93 -15.32 -1.23
CA ASN A 126 16.71 -15.96 -2.28
C ASN A 126 16.23 -17.40 -2.51
N THR A 127 16.17 -17.83 -3.76
CA THR A 127 15.68 -19.15 -4.19
C THR A 127 16.50 -19.63 -5.39
N ASP A 128 16.39 -20.91 -5.73
CA ASP A 128 17.14 -21.49 -6.86
C ASP A 128 16.79 -20.86 -8.23
N GLU A 129 15.59 -20.27 -8.34
CA GLU A 129 15.10 -19.66 -9.58
C GLU A 129 15.23 -18.12 -9.60
N GLY A 130 15.86 -17.52 -8.58
CA GLY A 130 15.99 -16.06 -8.41
C GLY A 130 15.51 -15.57 -7.04
N THR A 131 14.77 -14.47 -6.99
CA THR A 131 14.31 -13.85 -5.74
C THR A 131 12.80 -13.89 -5.64
N LYS A 132 12.28 -14.49 -4.56
CA LYS A 132 10.89 -14.35 -4.15
C LYS A 132 10.72 -13.04 -3.40
N VAL A 133 9.86 -12.17 -3.92
CA VAL A 133 9.52 -10.88 -3.33
C VAL A 133 8.12 -10.99 -2.73
N VAL A 134 7.97 -10.63 -1.47
CA VAL A 134 6.68 -10.55 -0.78
C VAL A 134 6.45 -9.12 -0.33
N TRP A 135 5.41 -8.49 -0.84
CA TRP A 135 5.00 -7.15 -0.47
C TRP A 135 3.71 -7.21 0.34
N THR A 136 3.77 -6.71 1.57
CA THR A 136 2.62 -6.66 2.48
C THR A 136 2.38 -5.24 2.94
N ASP A 137 1.13 -4.79 2.96
CA ASP A 137 0.67 -3.57 3.62
C ASP A 137 -0.29 -3.95 4.74
N ARG A 138 -0.11 -3.32 5.91
CA ARG A 138 -0.95 -3.55 7.09
C ARG A 138 -1.35 -2.22 7.69
N GLY A 139 -2.59 -2.11 8.16
CA GLY A 139 -3.06 -0.90 8.83
C GLY A 139 -4.18 -1.20 9.81
N ASP A 140 -4.50 -0.20 10.62
CA ASP A 140 -5.60 -0.23 11.57
C ASP A 140 -6.45 1.03 11.39
N VAL A 141 -7.73 0.84 11.05
CA VAL A 141 -8.71 1.93 10.90
C VAL A 141 -9.38 2.31 12.23
N GLY A 142 -9.00 1.65 13.33
CA GLY A 142 -9.43 1.97 14.68
C GLY A 142 -10.96 1.90 14.84
N SER A 143 -11.56 2.95 15.40
CA SER A 143 -13.00 3.06 15.62
C SER A 143 -13.75 3.74 14.48
N ASP A 144 -13.09 4.07 13.37
CA ASP A 144 -13.77 4.67 12.23
C ASP A 144 -14.73 3.66 11.58
N LEU A 145 -16.02 3.98 11.65
CA LEU A 145 -17.08 3.10 11.17
C LEU A 145 -16.98 2.89 9.65
N VAL A 146 -16.61 3.95 8.91
CA VAL A 146 -16.47 3.88 7.45
C VAL A 146 -15.25 3.03 7.08
N GLY A 147 -14.11 3.27 7.72
CA GLY A 147 -12.90 2.48 7.59
C GLY A 147 -13.13 0.99 7.85
N ARG A 148 -13.94 0.62 8.85
CA ARG A 148 -14.24 -0.79 9.15
C ARG A 148 -15.00 -1.50 8.03
N TYR A 149 -15.89 -0.80 7.34
CA TYR A 149 -16.49 -1.33 6.11
C TYR A 149 -15.49 -1.38 4.96
N PHE A 150 -14.59 -0.39 4.88
CA PHE A 150 -13.54 -0.36 3.86
C PHE A 150 -12.56 -1.52 3.97
N VAL A 151 -12.21 -1.96 5.19
CA VAL A 151 -11.39 -3.15 5.45
C VAL A 151 -11.93 -4.40 4.74
N LEU A 152 -13.24 -4.55 4.59
CA LEU A 152 -13.83 -5.70 3.88
C LEU A 152 -13.52 -5.73 2.39
N PHE A 153 -13.23 -4.57 1.79
CA PHE A 153 -13.01 -4.40 0.35
C PHE A 153 -11.56 -3.99 0.02
N ILE A 154 -10.70 -3.87 1.03
CA ILE A 154 -9.36 -3.31 0.85
C ILE A 154 -8.45 -4.20 0.01
N ASP A 155 -8.60 -5.53 0.11
CA ASP A 155 -7.85 -6.47 -0.74
C ASP A 155 -8.27 -6.35 -2.21
N ASP A 156 -9.57 -6.19 -2.49
CA ASP A 156 -10.08 -5.97 -3.84
C ASP A 156 -9.62 -4.64 -4.44
N LEU A 157 -9.41 -3.62 -3.59
CA LEU A 157 -8.99 -2.29 -4.00
C LEU A 157 -7.47 -2.17 -4.19
N LEU A 158 -6.68 -2.67 -3.23
CA LEU A 158 -5.22 -2.52 -3.21
C LEU A 158 -4.49 -3.71 -3.85
N GLY A 159 -5.06 -4.91 -3.76
CA GLY A 159 -4.46 -6.14 -4.27
C GLY A 159 -4.05 -6.06 -5.74
N PRO A 160 -4.94 -5.64 -6.67
CA PRO A 160 -4.60 -5.49 -8.08
C PRO A 160 -3.46 -4.48 -8.33
N ASP A 161 -3.38 -3.42 -7.53
CA ASP A 161 -2.33 -2.40 -7.66
C ASP A 161 -0.97 -2.95 -7.22
N PHE A 162 -0.96 -3.77 -6.16
CA PHE A 162 0.24 -4.41 -5.66
C PHE A 162 0.73 -5.47 -6.66
N GLU A 163 -0.17 -6.28 -7.21
CA GLU A 163 0.15 -7.24 -8.27
C GLU A 163 0.72 -6.55 -9.50
N ALA A 164 0.09 -5.47 -9.97
CA ALA A 164 0.58 -4.72 -11.11
C ALA A 164 1.94 -4.04 -10.83
N GLY A 165 2.14 -3.52 -9.62
CA GLY A 165 3.42 -2.96 -9.17
C GLY A 165 4.52 -4.01 -9.15
N LEU A 166 4.27 -5.17 -8.55
CA LEU A 166 5.21 -6.30 -8.52
C LEU A 166 5.53 -6.83 -9.92
N ALA A 167 4.53 -6.90 -10.81
CA ALA A 167 4.74 -7.31 -12.20
C ALA A 167 5.65 -6.33 -12.97
N LYS A 168 5.55 -5.03 -12.70
CA LYS A 168 6.44 -4.01 -13.26
C LYS A 168 7.84 -4.08 -12.65
N LEU A 169 7.95 -4.25 -11.33
CA LEU A 169 9.21 -4.44 -10.63
C LEU A 169 9.98 -5.64 -11.19
N LYS A 170 9.27 -6.76 -11.43
CA LYS A 170 9.82 -7.95 -12.09
C LYS A 170 10.40 -7.61 -13.46
N LYS A 171 9.61 -6.96 -14.32
CA LYS A 171 10.06 -6.57 -15.68
C LYS A 171 11.26 -5.62 -15.64
N LEU A 172 11.22 -4.62 -14.77
CA LEU A 172 12.29 -3.62 -14.61
C LEU A 172 13.60 -4.29 -14.19
N THR A 173 13.53 -5.16 -13.18
CA THR A 173 14.70 -5.85 -12.62
C THR A 173 15.30 -6.84 -13.62
N GLU A 174 14.47 -7.69 -14.23
CA GLU A 174 14.95 -8.70 -15.20
C GLU A 174 15.52 -8.05 -16.47
N SER A 175 14.97 -6.91 -16.91
CA SER A 175 15.49 -6.17 -18.06
C SER A 175 16.84 -5.49 -17.76
N GLY A 176 17.08 -5.12 -16.50
CA GLY A 176 18.36 -4.59 -16.04
C GLY A 176 19.44 -5.66 -15.92
N SER A 177 19.09 -6.84 -15.39
CA SER A 177 19.99 -7.99 -15.29
C SER A 177 20.45 -8.51 -16.66
N ASN A 178 19.61 -8.42 -17.70
CA ASN A 178 19.94 -8.86 -19.06
C ASN A 178 20.89 -7.92 -19.84
N LYS A 179 21.33 -6.80 -19.23
CA LYS A 179 22.24 -5.83 -19.84
C LYS A 179 23.66 -5.87 -19.29
N SER A 180 23.99 -6.82 -18.41
CA SER A 180 25.34 -7.01 -17.88
C SER A 180 26.05 -8.20 -18.50
#